data_AF-A0A3P8JU28-F1
#
_entry.id   AF-A0A3P8JU28-F1
#
_cell.length_a   1.000
_cell.length_b   1.000
_cell.length_c   1.000
_cell.angle_alpha   90.00
_cell.angle_beta   90.00
_cell.angle_gamma   90.00
#
_symmetry.space_group_name_H-M   'P 1'
#
loop_
_entity.id
_entity.type
_entity.pdbx_description
1 polymer ?
#
loop_
_entity_poly.entity_id
_entity_poly.type
_entity_poly.pdbx_seq_one_letter_code
_entity_poly.pdbx_strand_id
1 'polypeptide(L)' 'MGALPDTYPGYQYVKFPENREKFAKAWGVESLPAHAGYRISELPHRAAHGEVRAAYIMGEDPLQTDARALGGA' A
#
# COMPACT_ATOMS: atom_id res chain seq x y z
N MET A 1 1.20 -5.56 12.22
CA MET A 1 1.98 -5.99 11.04
C MET A 1 2.27 -4.88 10.03
N GLY A 2 1.57 -3.74 10.02
CA GLY A 2 1.86 -2.67 9.06
C GLY A 2 1.26 -2.92 7.67
N ALA A 3 0.14 -3.63 7.58
CA ALA A 3 -0.64 -3.78 6.34
C ALA A 3 -1.47 -2.51 6.05
N LEU A 4 -0.81 -1.34 6.15
CA LEU A 4 -1.36 -0.02 5.88
C LEU A 4 -0.35 0.72 5.00
N PRO A 5 -0.78 1.58 4.07
CA PRO A 5 0.11 2.19 3.10
C PRO A 5 1.12 3.18 3.67
N ASP A 6 0.99 3.58 4.94
CA ASP A 6 1.73 4.70 5.54
C ASP A 6 2.47 4.34 6.84
N THR A 7 2.40 3.09 7.30
CA THR A 7 3.01 2.66 8.58
C THR A 7 3.70 1.31 8.48
N TYR A 8 4.85 1.22 9.14
CA TYR A 8 5.49 -0.05 9.49
C TYR A 8 4.76 -0.75 10.66
N PRO A 9 5.12 -2.00 11.01
CA PRO A 9 4.63 -2.63 12.25
C PRO A 9 4.77 -1.73 13.49
N GLY A 10 3.74 -1.70 14.34
CA GLY A 10 3.74 -0.89 15.56
C GLY A 10 3.40 0.58 15.35
N TYR A 11 2.65 0.92 14.29
CA TYR A 11 2.17 2.28 13.99
C TYR A 11 3.30 3.31 13.81
N GLN A 12 4.42 2.85 13.26
CA GLN A 12 5.58 3.67 13.00
C GLN A 12 5.49 4.23 11.58
N TYR A 13 5.11 5.51 11.45
CA TYR A 13 4.87 6.11 10.14
C TYR A 13 6.13 6.15 9.27
N VAL A 14 5.95 5.84 7.98
CA VAL A 14 7.00 5.83 6.96
C VAL A 14 7.58 7.22 6.71
N LYS A 15 6.84 8.29 6.99
CA LYS A 15 7.28 9.68 6.78
C LYS A 15 8.44 10.09 7.69
N PHE A 16 8.60 9.46 8.86
CA PHE A 16 9.65 9.79 9.82
C PHE A 16 10.98 9.10 9.44
N PRO A 17 12.07 9.86 9.24
CA PRO A 17 13.37 9.31 8.82
C PRO A 17 13.90 8.22 9.75
N GLU A 18 13.91 8.46 11.05
CA GLU A 18 14.39 7.52 12.08
C GLU A 18 13.68 6.16 12.02
N ASN A 19 12.40 6.10 11.67
CA ASN A 19 11.70 4.83 11.47
C ASN A 19 12.25 4.12 10.22
N ARG A 20 12.39 4.83 9.10
CA ARG A 20 12.93 4.26 7.86
C ARG A 20 14.35 3.75 8.05
N GLU A 21 15.21 4.51 8.72
CA GLU A 21 16.60 4.09 9.01
C GLU A 21 16.64 2.80 9.83
N LYS A 22 15.80 2.70 10.87
CA LYS A 22 15.70 1.49 11.68
C LYS A 22 15.30 0.27 10.87
N PHE A 23 14.25 0.38 10.05
CA PHE A 23 13.75 -0.75 9.24
C PHE A 23 14.69 -1.07 8.07
N ALA A 24 15.25 -0.08 7.39
CA ALA A 24 16.21 -0.27 6.30
C ALA A 24 17.46 -1.03 6.77
N LYS A 25 18.01 -0.63 7.94
CA LYS A 25 19.12 -1.34 8.59
C LYS A 25 18.74 -2.79 8.95
N ALA A 26 17.58 -2.98 9.57
CA ALA A 26 17.14 -4.30 10.01
C ALA A 26 16.89 -5.28 8.84
N TRP A 27 16.43 -4.76 7.69
CA TRP A 27 16.12 -5.55 6.50
C TRP A 27 17.26 -5.63 5.47
N GLY A 28 18.38 -4.96 5.73
CA GLY A 28 19.57 -5.01 4.86
C GLY A 28 19.39 -4.32 3.51
N VAL A 29 18.58 -3.25 3.46
CA VAL A 29 18.34 -2.45 2.25
C VAL A 29 18.87 -1.03 2.42
N GLU A 30 19.29 -0.40 1.32
CA GLU A 30 19.88 0.96 1.34
C GLU A 30 18.87 2.01 1.79
N SER A 31 17.64 1.94 1.29
CA SER A 31 16.58 2.89 1.61
C SER A 31 15.20 2.25 1.53
N LEU A 32 14.24 2.89 2.20
CA LEU A 32 12.82 2.55 2.14
C LEU A 32 12.04 3.80 1.70
N PRO A 33 10.92 3.64 0.98
CA PRO A 33 10.14 4.76 0.48
C PRO A 33 9.59 5.63 1.61
N ALA A 34 9.59 6.95 1.37
CA ALA A 34 9.13 7.97 2.31
C ALA A 34 7.65 8.37 2.14
N HIS A 35 7.09 8.12 0.95
CA HIS A 35 5.72 8.45 0.62
C HIS A 35 4.79 7.30 1.00
N ALA A 36 3.55 7.63 1.34
CA ALA A 36 2.51 6.63 1.54
C ALA A 36 2.18 5.94 0.20
N GLY A 37 1.92 4.64 0.24
CA GLY A 37 1.41 3.88 -0.90
C GLY A 37 -0.07 4.17 -1.19
N TYR A 38 -0.61 3.49 -2.19
CA TYR A 38 -2.04 3.57 -2.52
C TYR A 38 -2.90 2.74 -1.55
N ARG A 39 -4.14 3.18 -1.34
CA ARG A 39 -5.16 2.41 -0.62
C ARG A 39 -5.85 1.45 -1.60
N ILE A 40 -6.25 0.25 -1.12
CA ILE A 40 -6.95 -0.73 -1.99
C ILE A 40 -8.26 -0.17 -2.58
N SER A 41 -8.96 0.68 -1.83
CA SER A 41 -10.17 1.38 -2.32
C SER A 41 -9.92 2.30 -3.51
N GLU A 42 -8.67 2.70 -3.77
CA GLU A 42 -8.28 3.53 -4.92
C GLU A 42 -7.96 2.66 -6.15
N LEU A 43 -7.84 1.34 -6.01
CA LEU A 43 -7.37 0.44 -7.06
C LEU A 43 -8.14 0.61 -8.39
N PRO A 44 -9.49 0.68 -8.43
CA PRO A 44 -10.22 0.87 -9.69
C PRO A 44 -9.81 2.15 -10.43
N HIS A 45 -9.67 3.26 -9.69
CA HIS A 45 -9.24 4.54 -10.26
C HIS A 45 -7.79 4.47 -10.76
N ARG A 46 -6.86 3.98 -9.92
CA ARG A 46 -5.43 3.89 -10.26
C ARG A 46 -5.17 2.95 -11.43
N ALA A 47 -5.92 1.86 -11.52
CA ALA A 47 -5.85 0.92 -12.64
C ALA A 47 -6.37 1.56 -13.94
N ALA A 48 -7.51 2.26 -13.89
CA ALA A 48 -8.07 2.97 -15.04
C ALA A 48 -7.13 4.05 -15.59
N HIS A 49 -6.36 4.71 -14.72
CA HIS A 49 -5.33 5.69 -15.10
C HIS A 49 -3.95 5.06 -15.41
N GLY A 50 -3.80 3.74 -15.32
CA GLY A 50 -2.56 3.04 -15.63
C GLY A 50 -1.42 3.25 -14.60
N GLU A 51 -1.74 3.81 -13.43
CA GLU A 51 -0.81 4.02 -12.31
C GLU A 51 -0.52 2.70 -11.56
N VAL A 52 -1.51 1.82 -11.48
CA VAL A 52 -1.36 0.44 -10.97
C VAL A 52 -1.65 -0.54 -12.10
N ARG A 53 -0.71 -1.46 -12.34
CA ARG A 53 -0.79 -2.44 -13.45
C ARG A 53 -0.85 -3.89 -12.98
N ALA A 54 -0.64 -4.12 -11.69
CA ALA A 54 -0.73 -5.42 -11.06
C ALA A 54 -1.25 -5.24 -9.63
N ALA A 55 -2.11 -6.17 -9.19
CA ALA A 55 -2.58 -6.25 -7.82
C ALA A 55 -2.34 -7.66 -7.30
N TYR A 56 -1.73 -7.78 -6.12
CA TYR A 56 -1.59 -9.04 -5.42
C TYR A 56 -2.61 -9.09 -4.27
N ILE A 57 -3.80 -9.61 -4.59
CA ILE A 57 -4.93 -9.71 -3.65
C ILE A 57 -4.76 -10.99 -2.82
N MET A 58 -4.70 -10.86 -1.50
CA MET A 58 -4.47 -11.98 -0.58
C MET A 58 -5.60 -12.06 0.44
N GLY A 59 -6.44 -13.10 0.34
CA GLY A 59 -7.49 -13.38 1.32
C GLY A 59 -8.66 -12.38 1.34
N GLU A 60 -8.81 -11.58 0.27
CA GLU A 60 -9.92 -10.63 0.08
C GLU A 60 -10.72 -10.99 -1.17
N ASP A 61 -12.01 -10.65 -1.17
CA ASP A 61 -12.92 -10.84 -2.32
C ASP A 61 -13.54 -9.49 -2.75
N PRO A 62 -12.74 -8.57 -3.30
CA PRO A 62 -13.19 -7.21 -3.60
C PRO A 62 -14.31 -7.17 -4.64
N LEU A 63 -14.43 -8.18 -5.51
CA LEU A 63 -15.52 -8.24 -6.50
C LEU A 63 -16.89 -8.42 -5.85
N GLN A 64 -16.95 -9.01 -4.66
CA GLN A 64 -18.18 -9.20 -3.89
C GLN A 64 -18.34 -8.17 -2.77
N THR A 65 -17.26 -7.79 -2.08
CA THR A 65 -17.34 -7.03 -0.82
C THR A 65 -17.10 -5.53 -0.97
N ASP A 66 -16.48 -5.08 -2.07
CA ASP A 66 -16.22 -3.65 -2.27
C ASP A 66 -17.39 -2.96 -2.97
N ALA A 67 -17.75 -1.79 -2.46
CA ALA A 67 -18.75 -0.96 -3.09
C ALA A 67 -18.25 -0.48 -4.46
N ARG A 68 -19.01 -0.80 -5.53
CA ARG A 68 -18.69 -0.42 -6.92
C ARG A 68 -17.34 -0.95 -7.41
N ALA A 69 -17.04 -2.23 -7.16
CA ALA A 69 -15.82 -2.90 -7.62
C ALA A 69 -15.64 -2.88 -9.16
N LEU A 70 -16.75 -2.92 -9.90
CA LEU A 70 -16.79 -2.68 -11.34
C LEU A 70 -17.21 -1.22 -11.53
N GLY A 71 -16.26 -0.35 -11.85
CA GLY A 71 -16.59 0.96 -12.39
C GLY A 71 -17.48 0.76 -13.61
N GLY A 72 -18.77 1.08 -13.47
CA GLY A 72 -19.70 1.07 -14.58
C GLY A 72 -19.15 1.94 -15.71
N ALA A 73 -19.19 1.41 -16.93
CA ALA A 73 -19.19 2.22 -18.13
C ALA A 73 -20.33 3.25 -18.08
#